data_AF-A0A2S7RSQ4-F1
#
_entry.id   AF-A0A2S7RSQ4-F1
#
_cell.length_a   1.000
_cell.length_b   1.000
_cell.length_c   1.000
_cell.angle_alpha   90.00
_cell.angle_beta   90.00
_cell.angle_gamma   90.00
#
_symmetry.space_group_name_H-M   'P 1'
#
loop_
_entity.id
_entity.type
_entity.pdbx_description
1 polymer ?
#
loop_
_entity_poly.entity_id
_entity_poly.type
_entity_poly.pdbx_seq_one_letter_code
_entity_poly.pdbx_strand_id
1 'polypeptide(L)'
;MDQYEFMPVTVAVNVKNISPDAQDLAILKESRLFSGYNYYNTGDVDFPQQVLDPQQQTTLTYVYTVDAEKVEESFQFVLTTQALLRFDQANYHASYNKGIYKGVAIYL
;
A
#
# COMPACT_ATOMS: atom_id res chain seq x y z
N MET A 1 -1.18 32.46 9.92
CA MET A 1 -0.87 31.49 8.85
C MET A 1 -0.62 30.20 9.59
N ASP A 2 -1.60 29.31 9.60
CA ASP A 2 -1.41 27.99 10.18
C ASP A 2 -0.40 27.27 9.30
N GLN A 3 0.78 26.99 9.85
CA GLN A 3 1.76 26.16 9.18
C GLN A 3 1.23 24.73 9.25
N TYR A 4 0.80 24.19 8.10
CA TYR A 4 0.58 22.76 7.98
C TYR A 4 1.92 22.07 8.21
N GLU A 5 2.09 21.46 9.37
CA GLU A 5 3.23 20.59 9.64
C GLU A 5 2.96 19.26 8.93
N PHE A 6 3.86 18.91 8.02
CA PHE A 6 3.82 17.63 7.33
C PHE A 6 4.82 16.68 7.96
N MET A 7 4.43 15.43 8.17
CA MET A 7 5.28 14.39 8.76
C MET A 7 5.47 13.20 7.82
N PRO A 8 6.68 12.62 7.74
CA PRO A 8 6.91 11.40 7.01
C PRO A 8 6.38 10.19 7.79
N VAL A 9 5.59 9.35 7.13
CA VAL A 9 5.13 8.05 7.63
C VAL A 9 5.70 6.96 6.75
N THR A 10 6.44 6.02 7.36
CA THR A 10 7.03 4.88 6.64
C THR A 10 6.18 3.64 6.85
N VAL A 11 5.81 2.97 5.76
CA VAL A 11 5.05 1.72 5.78
C VAL A 11 5.91 0.62 5.16
N ALA A 12 6.16 -0.45 5.92
CA ALA A 12 6.86 -1.64 5.45
C ALA A 12 5.84 -2.75 5.12
N VAL A 13 5.88 -3.26 3.89
CA VAL A 13 4.97 -4.29 3.39
C VAL A 13 5.75 -5.52 2.97
N ASN A 14 5.48 -6.66 3.60
CA ASN A 14 6.05 -7.95 3.18
C ASN A 14 5.20 -8.55 2.06
N VAL A 15 5.85 -8.84 0.93
CA VAL A 15 5.23 -9.40 -0.26
C VAL A 15 5.85 -10.75 -0.54
N LYS A 16 5.01 -11.77 -0.76
CA LYS A 16 5.43 -13.10 -1.19
C LYS A 16 4.76 -13.44 -2.50
N ASN A 17 5.54 -13.89 -3.49
CA ASN A 17 4.98 -14.40 -4.73
C ASN A 17 4.49 -15.85 -4.52
N ILE A 18 3.17 -16.04 -4.48
CA ILE A 18 2.54 -17.37 -4.40
C ILE A 18 2.13 -17.93 -5.76
N SER A 19 2.31 -17.14 -6.83
CA SER A 19 2.03 -17.55 -8.21
C SER A 19 3.08 -18.56 -8.71
N PRO A 20 2.73 -19.45 -9.64
CA PRO A 20 3.72 -20.27 -10.34
C PRO A 20 4.63 -19.46 -11.28
N ASP A 21 4.27 -18.21 -11.60
CA ASP A 21 5.00 -17.35 -12.53
C ASP A 21 5.65 -16.14 -11.82
N ALA A 22 6.74 -15.63 -12.38
CA ALA A 22 7.39 -14.41 -11.92
C ALA A 22 6.44 -13.20 -11.97
N GLN A 23 6.49 -12.33 -10.96
CA GLN A 23 5.59 -11.18 -10.83
C GLN A 23 6.34 -9.86 -10.84
N ASP A 24 5.89 -8.93 -11.68
CA ASP A 24 6.38 -7.54 -11.70
C ASP A 24 5.69 -6.71 -10.62
N LEU A 25 6.46 -6.24 -9.65
CA LEU A 25 6.00 -5.48 -8.49
C LEU A 25 5.71 -4.01 -8.81
N ALA A 26 6.01 -3.52 -10.02
CA ALA A 26 5.87 -2.10 -10.37
C ALA A 26 4.47 -1.54 -10.10
N ILE A 27 3.42 -2.36 -10.26
CA ILE A 27 2.03 -1.95 -10.02
C ILE A 27 1.74 -1.64 -8.53
N LEU A 28 2.56 -2.12 -7.61
CA LEU A 28 2.44 -1.83 -6.18
C LEU A 28 2.89 -0.40 -5.84
N LYS A 29 3.62 0.29 -6.73
CA LYS A 29 4.01 1.71 -6.58
C LYS A 29 2.83 2.64 -6.38
N GLU A 30 1.67 2.27 -6.90
CA GLU A 30 0.47 3.10 -6.85
C GLU A 30 -0.31 2.98 -5.54
N SER A 31 0.18 2.18 -4.58
CA SER A 31 -0.47 1.97 -3.28
C SER A 31 -0.51 3.24 -2.44
N ARG A 32 -1.58 3.40 -1.67
CA ARG A 32 -1.91 4.65 -0.97
C ARG A 32 -2.07 4.43 0.51
N LEU A 33 -1.97 5.50 1.28
CA LEU A 33 -2.37 5.53 2.68
C LEU A 33 -3.73 6.24 2.80
N PHE A 34 -4.63 5.73 3.63
CA PHE A 34 -5.96 6.33 3.85
C PHE A 34 -6.20 6.63 5.32
N SER A 35 -6.65 7.85 5.63
CA SER A 35 -6.96 8.32 7.00
C SER A 35 -8.41 8.78 7.16
N GLY A 36 -9.38 7.91 6.88
CA GLY A 36 -10.82 8.17 7.06
C GLY A 36 -11.47 9.15 6.07
N TYR A 37 -10.73 10.19 5.64
CA TYR A 37 -11.19 11.26 4.75
C TYR A 37 -10.21 11.55 3.61
N ASN A 38 -8.91 11.31 3.83
CA ASN A 38 -7.85 11.65 2.88
C ASN A 38 -7.12 10.41 2.37
N TYR A 39 -6.71 10.46 1.10
CA TYR A 39 -5.76 9.52 0.50
C TYR A 39 -4.42 10.22 0.29
N TYR A 40 -3.35 9.62 0.80
CA TYR A 40 -1.99 10.07 0.59
C TYR A 40 -1.33 9.17 -0.45
N ASN A 41 -0.77 9.80 -1.48
CA ASN A 41 0.05 9.13 -2.48
C ASN A 41 1.51 9.25 -2.07
N THR A 42 2.33 8.32 -2.52
CA THR A 42 3.78 8.42 -2.43
C THR A 42 4.40 8.23 -3.80
N GLY A 43 5.49 8.95 -4.07
CA GLY A 43 6.42 8.65 -5.17
C GLY A 43 7.71 8.01 -4.68
N ASP A 44 7.88 7.90 -3.36
CA ASP A 44 9.08 7.40 -2.71
C ASP A 44 8.80 6.00 -2.16
N VAL A 45 9.14 5.01 -3.00
CA VAL A 45 8.96 3.61 -2.69
C VAL A 45 10.22 2.85 -3.04
N ASP A 46 10.79 2.18 -2.05
CA ASP A 46 11.94 1.30 -2.23
C ASP A 46 11.48 -0.10 -2.68
N PHE A 47 11.96 -0.48 -3.87
CA PHE A 47 11.79 -1.81 -4.45
C PHE A 47 13.18 -2.43 -4.58
N PRO A 48 13.65 -3.20 -3.59
CA PRO A 48 14.95 -3.86 -3.68
C PRO A 48 15.03 -4.83 -4.87
N GLN A 49 13.88 -5.26 -5.39
CA GLN A 49 13.74 -6.01 -6.63
C GLN A 49 12.44 -5.64 -7.35
N GLN A 50 12.49 -5.49 -8.68
CA GLN A 50 11.31 -5.15 -9.49
C GLN A 50 10.48 -6.40 -9.85
N VAL A 51 11.13 -7.54 -10.07
CA VAL A 51 10.50 -8.82 -10.39
C VAL A 51 10.74 -9.78 -9.24
N LEU A 52 9.70 -10.51 -8.83
CA LEU A 52 9.75 -11.50 -7.75
C LEU A 52 9.46 -12.89 -8.33
N ASP A 53 10.43 -13.79 -8.28
CA ASP A 53 10.28 -15.17 -8.79
C ASP A 53 9.30 -15.98 -7.91
N PRO A 54 8.79 -17.13 -8.40
CA PRO A 54 7.89 -17.97 -7.62
C PRO A 54 8.45 -18.32 -6.23
N GLN A 55 7.61 -18.21 -5.20
CA GLN A 55 7.91 -18.46 -3.78
C GLN A 55 8.90 -17.51 -3.11
N GLN A 56 9.51 -16.57 -3.84
CA GLN A 56 10.34 -15.53 -3.23
C GLN A 56 9.50 -14.56 -2.40
N GLN A 57 10.17 -13.90 -1.45
CA GLN A 57 9.60 -12.87 -0.61
C GLN A 57 10.50 -11.65 -0.56
N THR A 58 9.90 -10.49 -0.36
CA THR A 58 10.59 -9.21 -0.25
C THR A 58 9.84 -8.27 0.68
N THR A 59 10.54 -7.27 1.20
CA THR A 59 9.89 -6.14 1.89
C THR A 59 9.95 -4.93 0.98
N LEU A 60 8.83 -4.23 0.84
CA LEU A 60 8.70 -2.95 0.16
C LEU A 60 8.53 -1.86 1.21
N THR A 61 9.16 -0.72 1.00
CA THR A 61 9.09 0.41 1.93
C THR A 61 8.53 1.63 1.23
N TYR A 62 7.42 2.15 1.76
CA TYR A 62 6.71 3.32 1.24
C TYR A 62 6.89 4.48 2.21
N VAL A 63 7.24 5.67 1.71
CA VAL A 63 7.34 6.88 2.53
C VAL A 63 6.25 7.86 2.11
N TYR A 64 5.26 8.07 2.97
CA TYR A 64 4.17 9.03 2.76
C TYR A 64 4.46 10.34 3.49
N THR A 65 4.04 11.46 2.90
CA THR A 65 3.98 12.74 3.62
C THR A 65 2.52 12.98 3.99
N VAL A 66 2.23 13.06 5.29
CA VAL A 66 0.87 13.24 5.83
C VAL A 66 0.79 14.48 6.70
N ASP A 67 -0.42 14.97 6.97
CA ASP A 67 -0.63 16.04 7.93
C ASP A 67 -0.25 15.54 9.35
N ALA A 68 0.57 16.29 10.08
CA ALA A 68 1.04 15.92 11.42
C ALA A 68 -0.11 15.61 12.39
N GLU A 69 -1.19 16.41 12.31
CA GLU A 69 -2.41 16.23 13.13
C GLU A 69 -3.13 14.90 12.86
N LYS A 70 -2.85 14.26 11.72
CA LYS A 70 -3.45 12.99 11.31
C LYS A 70 -2.59 11.78 11.67
N VAL A 71 -1.36 11.97 12.14
CA VAL A 71 -0.46 10.86 12.49
C VAL A 71 -1.00 10.01 13.65
N GLU A 72 -1.75 10.61 14.56
CA GLU A 72 -2.42 9.90 15.66
C GLU A 72 -3.68 9.13 15.23
N GLU A 73 -4.15 9.32 14.00
CA GLU A 73 -5.26 8.55 13.44
C GLU A 73 -4.77 7.19 12.91
N SER A 74 -5.64 6.17 13.00
CA SER A 74 -5.36 4.87 12.38
C SER A 74 -5.35 5.00 10.85
N PHE A 75 -4.23 4.67 10.21
CA PHE A 75 -4.14 4.62 8.76
C PHE A 75 -4.47 3.22 8.22
N GLN A 76 -4.99 3.20 6.99
CA GLN A 76 -5.19 1.98 6.21
C GLN A 76 -4.25 2.01 5.00
N PHE A 77 -3.51 0.92 4.79
CA PHE A 77 -2.71 0.76 3.58
C PHE A 77 -3.60 0.20 2.46
N VAL A 78 -3.73 0.96 1.38
CA VAL A 78 -4.68 0.67 0.30
C VAL A 78 -3.92 0.25 -0.94
N LEU A 79 -4.10 -1.01 -1.34
CA LEU A 79 -3.69 -1.50 -2.64
C LEU A 79 -4.63 -0.96 -3.73
N THR A 80 -4.10 -0.62 -4.89
CA THR A 80 -4.94 -0.22 -6.02
C THR A 80 -5.81 -1.37 -6.50
N THR A 81 -6.94 -1.05 -7.13
CA THR A 81 -7.82 -2.05 -7.74
C THR A 81 -7.08 -2.94 -8.74
N GLN A 82 -6.14 -2.38 -9.51
CA GLN A 82 -5.35 -3.15 -10.46
C GLN A 82 -4.35 -4.09 -9.76
N ALA A 83 -3.70 -3.64 -8.68
CA ALA A 83 -2.84 -4.50 -7.86
C ALA A 83 -3.63 -5.65 -7.21
N LEU A 84 -4.84 -5.38 -6.70
CA LEU A 84 -5.73 -6.40 -6.14
C LEU A 84 -6.18 -7.42 -7.18
N LEU A 85 -6.61 -6.96 -8.37
CA LEU A 85 -6.96 -7.84 -9.49
C LEU A 85 -5.82 -8.80 -9.88
N ARG A 86 -4.57 -8.34 -9.74
CA ARG A 86 -3.39 -9.09 -10.16
C ARG A 86 -2.85 -10.01 -9.06
N PHE A 87 -2.81 -9.55 -7.82
CA PHE A 87 -2.10 -10.23 -6.73
C PHE A 87 -2.98 -10.79 -5.64
N ASP A 88 -4.23 -10.34 -5.54
CA ASP A 88 -5.13 -10.72 -4.45
C ASP A 88 -6.58 -10.79 -4.95
N GLN A 89 -6.80 -11.64 -5.96
CA GLN A 89 -8.12 -11.82 -6.59
C GLN A 89 -9.20 -12.22 -5.57
N ALA A 90 -8.83 -12.98 -4.55
CA ALA A 90 -9.76 -13.39 -3.49
C ALA A 90 -10.31 -12.16 -2.74
N ASN A 91 -9.44 -11.26 -2.28
CA ASN A 91 -9.88 -10.03 -1.61
C ASN A 91 -10.52 -9.03 -2.57
N TYR A 92 -10.10 -9.01 -3.85
CA TYR A 92 -10.79 -8.27 -4.90
C TYR A 92 -12.27 -8.67 -4.98
N HIS A 93 -12.58 -9.95 -5.20
CA HIS A 93 -13.97 -10.41 -5.35
C HIS A 93 -14.82 -10.19 -4.08
N ALA A 94 -14.22 -10.30 -2.90
CA ALA A 94 -14.92 -10.07 -1.63
C ALA A 94 -15.21 -8.58 -1.34
N SER A 95 -14.34 -7.67 -1.81
CA SER A 95 -14.39 -6.24 -1.46
C SER A 95 -14.94 -5.34 -2.58
N TYR A 96 -14.88 -5.79 -3.84
CA TYR A 96 -15.30 -5.04 -5.03
C TYR A 96 -16.76 -4.58 -4.96
N ASN A 97 -17.66 -5.45 -4.49
CA ASN A 97 -19.10 -5.13 -4.37
C ASN A 97 -19.42 -4.12 -3.26
N LYS A 98 -18.44 -3.68 -2.46
CA LYS A 98 -18.64 -2.76 -1.32
C LYS A 98 -17.97 -1.40 -1.50
N GLY A 99 -17.34 -1.14 -2.65
CA GLY A 99 -16.79 0.18 -3.01
C GLY A 99 -15.67 0.73 -2.09
N ILE A 100 -15.23 -0.05 -1.09
CA ILE A 100 -14.20 0.36 -0.12
C ILE A 100 -13.14 -0.73 -0.09
N TYR A 101 -11.96 -0.40 -0.60
CA TYR A 101 -10.80 -1.30 -0.62
C TYR A 101 -10.03 -1.16 0.70
N LYS A 102 -10.33 -2.03 1.66
CA LYS A 102 -9.56 -2.17 2.90
C LYS A 102 -8.45 -3.20 2.67
N GLY A 103 -7.37 -2.75 2.05
CA GLY A 103 -6.08 -3.41 2.23
C GLY A 103 -5.68 -3.28 3.70
N VAL A 104 -5.06 -4.33 4.23
CA VAL A 104 -4.60 -4.53 5.61
C VAL A 104 -4.45 -3.23 6.43
N ALA A 105 -5.24 -3.10 7.51
CA ALA A 105 -4.97 -2.12 8.56
C ALA A 105 -3.74 -2.59 9.33
N ILE A 106 -2.62 -1.89 9.18
CA ILE A 106 -1.48 -2.05 10.09
C ILE A 106 -1.75 -1.09 11.24
N TYR A 107 -2.04 -1.65 12.42
CA TYR A 107 -2.00 -0.88 13.66
C TYR A 107 -0.52 -0.57 13.93
N LEU A 108 -0.18 0.72 13.98
CA LEU A 108 1.12 1.19 14.48
C LEU A 108 1.20 0.99 15.99
#